data_AF-A0AAN1PLA1-F1
#
_entry.id   AF-A0AAN1PLA1-F1
#
_cell.length_a   1.000
_cell.length_b   1.000
_cell.length_c   1.000
_cell.angle_alpha   90.00
_cell.angle_beta   90.00
_cell.angle_gamma   90.00
#
_symmetry.space_group_name_H-M   'P 1'
#
loop_
_entity.id
_entity.type
_entity.pdbx_description
1 polymer ?
#
loop_
_entity_poly.entity_id
_entity_poly.type
_entity_poly.pdbx_seq_one_letter_code
_entity_poly.pdbx_strand_id
1 'polypeptide(L)'
;MILSPVAKRAKRIMRDKIMKKTITFAALHFTVAFTVAYILTGDILIGSLIAMIEPAVNTIAFYFHEKAWSTVPALKARQWMTKIKTASFATVHFSVAFSVVYLLTGDAFVGGVMALLEPSINTVVYYFHEKVWLRHSAAKQTLDSHSFCLHPTV
;
A
#
# COMPACT_ATOMS: atom_id res chain seq x y z
N MET A 1 -11.94 -33.13 -0.91
CA MET A 1 -11.52 -32.47 0.35
C MET A 1 -12.54 -31.39 0.72
N ILE A 2 -13.60 -31.74 1.45
CA ILE A 2 -14.68 -30.82 1.83
C ILE A 2 -14.31 -30.20 3.18
N LEU A 3 -14.02 -28.88 3.21
CA LEU A 3 -13.79 -28.17 4.47
C LEU A 3 -15.00 -28.31 5.40
N SER A 4 -14.76 -28.63 6.68
CA SER A 4 -15.81 -28.69 7.69
C SER A 4 -16.53 -27.33 7.81
N PRO A 5 -17.79 -27.30 8.27
CA PRO A 5 -18.54 -26.06 8.48
C PRO A 5 -17.76 -25.03 9.33
N VAL A 6 -17.02 -25.51 10.33
CA VAL A 6 -16.13 -24.70 11.17
C VAL A 6 -14.99 -24.08 10.35
N ALA A 7 -14.33 -24.88 9.50
CA ALA A 7 -13.23 -24.39 8.69
C ALA A 7 -13.69 -23.40 7.60
N LYS A 8 -14.90 -23.57 7.04
CA LYS A 8 -15.52 -22.58 6.14
C LYS A 8 -15.82 -21.26 6.87
N ARG A 9 -16.32 -21.32 8.11
CA ARG A 9 -16.60 -20.14 8.93
C ARG A 9 -15.32 -19.39 9.30
N ALA A 10 -14.29 -20.10 9.74
CA ALA A 10 -12.97 -19.52 10.04
C ALA A 10 -12.35 -18.84 8.82
N LYS A 11 -12.39 -19.49 7.64
CA LYS A 11 -11.89 -18.91 6.38
C LYS A 11 -12.62 -17.63 5.99
N ARG A 12 -13.94 -17.53 6.24
CA ARG A 12 -14.73 -16.32 5.98
C ARG A 12 -14.34 -15.18 6.91
N ILE A 13 -14.26 -15.45 8.22
CA ILE A 13 -13.87 -14.45 9.23
C ILE A 13 -12.47 -13.90 8.96
N MET A 14 -11.50 -14.76 8.65
CA MET A 14 -10.14 -14.32 8.32
C MET A 14 -10.13 -13.43 7.06
N ARG A 15 -10.87 -13.82 6.02
CA ARG A 15 -11.00 -13.04 4.79
C ARG A 15 -11.57 -11.65 5.06
N ASP A 16 -12.66 -11.57 5.82
CA ASP A 16 -13.31 -10.29 6.15
C ASP A 16 -12.39 -9.38 6.96
N LYS A 17 -11.60 -9.96 7.89
CA LYS A 17 -10.60 -9.22 8.67
C LYS A 17 -9.49 -8.66 7.79
N ILE A 18 -8.97 -9.47 6.86
CA ILE A 18 -7.93 -9.04 5.90
C ILE A 18 -8.48 -7.92 5.01
N MET A 19 -9.67 -8.10 4.43
CA MET A 19 -10.23 -7.11 3.51
C MET A 19 -10.49 -5.76 4.16
N LYS A 20 -11.04 -5.75 5.38
CA LYS A 20 -11.24 -4.50 6.14
C LYS A 20 -9.91 -3.78 6.36
N LYS A 21 -8.87 -4.51 6.77
CA LYS A 21 -7.54 -3.94 7.00
C LYS A 21 -6.91 -3.37 5.72
N THR A 22 -7.07 -4.05 4.59
CA THR A 22 -6.57 -3.58 3.29
C THR A 22 -7.27 -2.30 2.85
N ILE A 23 -8.60 -2.22 3.00
CA ILE A 23 -9.38 -1.04 2.62
C ILE A 23 -9.02 0.15 3.51
N THR A 24 -8.91 -0.05 4.83
CA THR A 24 -8.52 1.06 5.73
C THR A 24 -7.10 1.54 5.44
N PHE A 25 -6.19 0.63 5.13
CA PHE A 25 -4.83 0.98 4.73
C PHE A 25 -4.80 1.79 3.43
N ALA A 26 -5.53 1.36 2.39
CA ALA A 26 -5.62 2.10 1.13
C ALA A 26 -6.21 3.50 1.33
N ALA A 27 -7.31 3.62 2.10
CA ALA A 27 -7.92 4.91 2.38
C ALA A 27 -6.97 5.87 3.11
N LEU A 28 -6.20 5.39 4.08
CA LEU A 28 -5.17 6.19 4.75
C LEU A 28 -4.09 6.66 3.78
N HIS A 29 -3.59 5.78 2.91
CA HIS A 29 -2.57 6.12 1.92
C HIS A 29 -3.04 7.26 1.00
N PHE A 30 -4.24 7.12 0.41
CA PHE A 30 -4.81 8.17 -0.45
C PHE A 30 -5.07 9.47 0.30
N THR A 31 -5.57 9.40 1.54
CA THR A 31 -5.83 10.60 2.35
C THR A 31 -4.53 11.35 2.65
N VAL A 32 -3.46 10.63 2.99
CA VAL A 32 -2.14 11.21 3.27
C VAL A 32 -1.55 11.81 2.00
N ALA A 33 -1.52 11.07 0.90
CA ALA A 33 -1.00 11.56 -0.38
C ALA A 33 -1.73 12.85 -0.82
N PHE A 34 -3.07 12.83 -0.80
CA PHE A 34 -3.88 14.02 -1.07
C PHE A 34 -3.56 15.19 -0.14
N THR A 35 -3.48 14.94 1.18
CA THR A 35 -3.26 16.01 2.18
C THR A 35 -1.89 16.65 2.01
N VAL A 36 -0.85 15.84 1.80
CA VAL A 36 0.52 16.33 1.59
C VAL A 36 0.60 17.11 0.28
N ALA A 37 0.04 16.58 -0.81
CA ALA A 37 -0.01 17.25 -2.09
C ALA A 37 -0.78 18.58 -2.00
N TYR A 38 -1.93 18.61 -1.32
CA TYR A 38 -2.71 19.83 -1.09
C TYR A 38 -1.93 20.86 -0.28
N ILE A 39 -1.23 20.45 0.79
CA ILE A 39 -0.42 21.37 1.60
C ILE A 39 0.72 21.98 0.77
N LEU A 40 1.35 21.21 -0.12
CA LEU A 40 2.48 21.69 -0.93
C LEU A 40 2.06 22.51 -2.15
N THR A 41 0.91 22.20 -2.74
CA THR A 41 0.44 22.86 -3.98
C THR A 41 -0.58 23.95 -3.74
N GLY A 42 -1.31 23.90 -2.63
CA GLY A 42 -2.43 24.80 -2.32
C GLY A 42 -3.70 24.53 -3.14
N ASP A 43 -3.70 23.52 -4.01
CA ASP A 43 -4.79 23.23 -4.96
C ASP A 43 -5.36 21.82 -4.74
N ILE A 44 -6.66 21.76 -4.46
CA ILE A 44 -7.42 20.53 -4.24
C ILE A 44 -7.45 19.67 -5.51
N LEU A 45 -7.59 20.28 -6.68
CA LEU A 45 -7.64 19.57 -7.96
C LEU A 45 -6.30 18.89 -8.25
N ILE A 46 -5.20 19.63 -8.10
CA ILE A 46 -3.84 19.09 -8.30
C ILE A 46 -3.54 17.98 -7.29
N GLY A 47 -3.84 18.20 -6.00
CA GLY A 47 -3.65 17.18 -4.97
C GLY A 47 -4.45 15.90 -5.23
N SER A 48 -5.68 16.02 -5.73
CA SER A 48 -6.51 14.86 -6.11
C SER A 48 -5.96 14.13 -7.34
N LEU A 49 -5.51 14.88 -8.35
CA LEU A 49 -4.90 14.33 -9.56
C LEU A 49 -3.63 13.55 -9.24
N ILE A 50 -2.74 14.11 -8.42
CA ILE A 50 -1.51 13.43 -7.99
C ILE A 50 -1.87 12.11 -7.28
N ALA A 51 -2.75 12.17 -6.27
CA ALA A 51 -3.14 11.00 -5.49
C ALA A 51 -3.73 9.86 -6.34
N MET A 52 -4.35 10.15 -7.49
CA MET A 52 -4.92 9.14 -8.39
C MET A 52 -3.95 8.70 -9.51
N ILE A 53 -3.27 9.65 -10.13
CA ILE A 53 -2.44 9.41 -11.32
C ILE A 53 -1.14 8.70 -10.93
N GLU A 54 -0.53 9.09 -9.81
CA GLU A 54 0.76 8.56 -9.40
C GLU A 54 0.71 7.02 -9.22
N PRO A 55 -0.22 6.43 -8.45
CA PRO A 55 -0.32 4.98 -8.33
C PRO A 55 -0.62 4.28 -9.65
N ALA A 56 -1.43 4.91 -10.52
CA ALA A 56 -1.79 4.35 -11.81
C ALA A 56 -0.59 4.26 -12.76
N VAL A 57 0.16 5.36 -12.90
CA VAL A 57 1.35 5.41 -13.76
C VAL A 57 2.45 4.52 -13.19
N ASN A 58 2.64 4.49 -11.87
CA ASN A 58 3.62 3.59 -11.25
C ASN A 58 3.30 2.11 -11.49
N THR A 59 2.02 1.73 -11.50
CA THR A 59 1.60 0.36 -11.82
C THR A 59 1.97 -0.02 -13.26
N ILE A 60 1.76 0.90 -14.21
CA ILE A 60 2.14 0.71 -15.61
C ILE A 60 3.67 0.63 -15.76
N ALA A 61 4.41 1.54 -15.11
CA ALA A 61 5.86 1.53 -15.11
C ALA A 61 6.44 0.24 -14.52
N PHE A 62 5.84 -0.26 -13.42
CA PHE A 62 6.21 -1.54 -12.83
C PHE A 62 5.98 -2.72 -13.78
N TYR A 63 4.87 -2.74 -14.52
CA TYR A 63 4.63 -3.77 -15.52
C TYR A 63 5.76 -3.81 -16.57
N PHE A 64 6.18 -2.65 -17.09
CA PHE A 64 7.29 -2.58 -18.05
C PHE A 64 8.64 -2.94 -17.41
N HIS A 65 8.87 -2.54 -16.16
CA HIS A 65 10.05 -2.93 -15.39
C HIS A 65 10.16 -4.46 -15.27
N GLU A 66 9.09 -5.14 -14.86
CA GLU A 66 9.06 -6.61 -14.78
C GLU A 66 9.21 -7.28 -16.15
N LYS A 67 8.59 -6.71 -17.18
CA LYS A 67 8.74 -7.20 -18.56
C LYS A 67 10.20 -7.10 -19.03
N ALA A 68 10.89 -6.00 -18.73
CA ALA A 68 12.29 -5.82 -19.07
C ALA A 68 13.18 -6.84 -18.32
N TRP A 69 12.95 -7.02 -17.01
CA TRP A 69 13.70 -7.97 -16.18
C TRP A 69 13.53 -9.43 -16.61
N SER A 70 12.35 -9.81 -17.12
CA SER A 70 12.07 -11.17 -17.58
C SER A 70 12.56 -11.45 -19.01
N THR A 71 12.72 -10.41 -19.84
CA THR A 71 13.07 -10.54 -21.26
C THR A 71 14.56 -10.40 -21.53
N VAL A 72 15.24 -9.45 -20.87
CA VAL A 72 16.66 -9.17 -21.14
C VAL A 72 17.55 -10.24 -20.48
N PRO A 73 18.38 -10.99 -21.24
CA PRO A 73 19.20 -12.09 -20.69
C PRO A 73 20.10 -11.66 -19.52
N ALA A 74 20.72 -10.48 -19.61
CA ALA A 74 21.58 -9.94 -18.57
C ALA A 74 20.81 -9.60 -17.26
N LEU A 75 19.58 -9.11 -17.36
CA LEU A 75 18.73 -8.82 -16.19
C LEU A 75 18.14 -10.12 -15.61
N LYS A 76 17.73 -11.04 -16.49
CA LYS A 76 17.21 -12.35 -16.11
C LYS A 76 18.25 -13.18 -15.35
N ALA A 77 19.51 -13.15 -15.77
CA ALA A 77 20.61 -13.78 -15.04
C ALA A 77 20.79 -13.19 -13.62
N ARG A 78 20.46 -11.91 -13.44
CA ARG A 78 20.57 -11.18 -12.17
C ARG A 78 19.27 -11.18 -11.36
N GLN A 79 18.21 -11.85 -11.79
CA GLN A 79 16.90 -11.82 -11.11
C GLN A 79 16.96 -12.33 -9.66
N TRP A 80 17.90 -13.24 -9.38
CA TRP A 80 18.16 -13.80 -8.05
C TRP A 80 18.78 -12.77 -7.10
N MET A 81 19.35 -11.68 -7.61
CA MET A 81 19.92 -10.58 -6.83
C MET A 81 18.82 -9.59 -6.43
N THR A 82 18.01 -9.96 -5.43
CA THR A 82 16.85 -9.18 -4.97
C THR A 82 17.21 -7.72 -4.67
N LYS A 83 18.40 -7.44 -4.12
CA LYS A 83 18.87 -6.07 -3.85
C LYS A 83 18.90 -5.19 -5.11
N ILE A 84 19.39 -5.71 -6.23
CA ILE A 84 19.50 -4.97 -7.49
C ILE A 84 18.10 -4.76 -8.08
N LYS A 85 17.25 -5.79 -8.03
CA LYS A 85 15.87 -5.71 -8.51
C LYS A 85 15.08 -4.65 -7.74
N THR A 86 15.15 -4.67 -6.42
CA THR A 86 14.48 -3.69 -5.55
C THR A 86 15.05 -2.28 -5.73
N ALA A 87 16.37 -2.11 -5.85
CA ALA A 87 16.97 -0.79 -6.11
C ALA A 87 16.54 -0.21 -7.47
N SER A 88 16.50 -1.04 -8.51
CA SER A 88 16.01 -0.61 -9.83
C SER A 88 14.51 -0.28 -9.80
N PHE A 89 13.71 -1.02 -9.04
CA PHE A 89 12.30 -0.73 -8.83
C PHE A 89 12.09 0.60 -8.11
N ALA A 90 12.84 0.83 -7.01
CA ALA A 90 12.79 2.09 -6.28
C ALA A 90 13.17 3.28 -7.18
N THR A 91 14.21 3.13 -7.99
CA THR A 91 14.64 4.18 -8.94
C THR A 91 13.52 4.52 -9.93
N VAL A 92 12.88 3.50 -10.53
CA VAL A 92 11.73 3.72 -11.42
C VAL A 92 10.59 4.43 -10.68
N HIS A 93 10.23 3.94 -9.49
CA HIS A 93 9.15 4.50 -8.68
C HIS A 93 9.37 5.98 -8.36
N PHE A 94 10.54 6.34 -7.83
CA PHE A 94 10.88 7.74 -7.52
C PHE A 94 10.94 8.61 -8.78
N SER A 95 11.46 8.08 -9.90
CA SER A 95 11.51 8.84 -11.16
C SER A 95 10.13 9.15 -11.71
N VAL A 96 9.20 8.20 -11.63
CA VAL A 96 7.81 8.36 -12.08
C VAL A 96 7.06 9.32 -11.16
N ALA A 97 7.16 9.12 -9.84
CA ALA A 97 6.57 10.03 -8.85
C ALA A 97 7.01 11.48 -9.07
N PHE A 98 8.32 11.70 -9.17
CA PHE A 98 8.90 13.01 -9.47
C PHE A 98 8.35 13.59 -10.77
N SER A 99 8.36 12.80 -11.85
CA SER A 99 7.95 13.27 -13.18
C SER A 99 6.47 13.62 -13.23
N VAL A 100 5.61 12.81 -12.63
CA VAL A 100 4.16 13.07 -12.58
C VAL A 100 3.88 14.36 -11.83
N VAL A 101 4.46 14.52 -10.64
CA VAL A 101 4.25 15.74 -9.85
C VAL A 101 4.83 16.95 -10.56
N TYR A 102 6.06 16.87 -11.08
CA TYR A 102 6.68 17.95 -11.84
C TYR A 102 5.85 18.38 -13.05
N LEU A 103 5.28 17.43 -13.80
CA LEU A 103 4.43 17.74 -14.95
C LEU A 103 3.10 18.38 -14.55
N LEU A 104 2.55 18.04 -13.38
CA LEU A 104 1.30 18.59 -12.89
C LEU A 104 1.47 19.96 -12.21
N THR A 105 2.59 20.19 -11.52
CA THR A 105 2.82 21.41 -10.75
C THR A 105 3.70 22.44 -11.48
N GLY A 106 4.51 21.99 -12.44
CA GLY A 106 5.55 22.80 -13.08
C GLY A 106 6.77 23.08 -12.20
N ASP A 107 6.81 22.57 -10.96
CA ASP A 107 7.86 22.85 -9.98
C ASP A 107 8.64 21.58 -9.60
N ALA A 108 9.93 21.58 -9.95
CA ALA A 108 10.85 20.49 -9.66
C ALA A 108 11.12 20.33 -8.16
N PHE A 109 11.05 21.41 -7.38
CA PHE A 109 11.17 21.35 -5.94
C PHE A 109 10.00 20.59 -5.31
N VAL A 110 8.76 20.91 -5.71
CA VAL A 110 7.56 20.19 -5.24
C VAL A 110 7.62 18.72 -5.65
N GLY A 111 8.02 18.41 -6.89
CA GLY A 111 8.20 17.04 -7.36
C GLY A 111 9.24 16.25 -6.54
N GLY A 112 10.38 16.86 -6.24
CA GLY A 112 11.44 16.25 -5.42
C GLY A 112 11.00 15.99 -3.98
N VAL A 113 10.32 16.95 -3.37
CA VAL A 113 9.81 16.83 -1.99
C VAL A 113 8.72 15.75 -1.92
N MET A 114 7.75 15.75 -2.83
CA MET A 114 6.68 14.76 -2.87
C MET A 114 7.21 13.34 -3.02
N ALA A 115 8.13 13.11 -3.96
CA ALA A 115 8.71 11.81 -4.21
C ALA A 115 9.38 11.18 -2.96
N LEU A 116 9.88 12.01 -2.03
CA LEU A 116 10.51 11.54 -0.79
C LEU A 116 9.56 11.51 0.41
N LEU A 117 8.64 12.47 0.49
CA LEU A 117 7.72 12.59 1.62
C LEU A 117 6.66 11.49 1.62
N GLU A 118 6.13 11.12 0.45
CA GLU A 118 5.06 10.13 0.37
C GLU A 118 5.44 8.79 1.01
N PRO A 119 6.59 8.15 0.66
CA PRO A 119 6.99 6.90 1.32
C PRO A 119 7.24 7.08 2.82
N SER A 120 7.79 8.22 3.21
CA SER A 120 8.18 8.51 4.60
C SER A 120 6.95 8.66 5.50
N ILE A 121 6.00 9.50 5.12
CA ILE A 121 4.79 9.77 5.90
C ILE A 121 3.89 8.54 5.90
N ASN A 122 3.74 7.86 4.76
CA ASN A 122 2.92 6.65 4.68
C ASN A 122 3.46 5.54 5.60
N THR A 123 4.79 5.42 5.73
CA THR A 123 5.41 4.46 6.66
C THR A 123 5.06 4.78 8.12
N VAL A 124 5.14 6.06 8.51
CA VAL A 124 4.80 6.50 9.87
C VAL A 124 3.32 6.28 10.16
N VAL A 125 2.44 6.69 9.25
CA VAL A 125 0.99 6.52 9.38
C VAL A 125 0.63 5.04 9.46
N TYR A 126 1.23 4.20 8.63
CA TYR A 126 1.04 2.76 8.68
C TYR A 126 1.45 2.17 10.03
N TYR A 127 2.59 2.58 10.58
CA TYR A 127 3.03 2.13 11.91
C TYR A 127 1.99 2.43 13.00
N PHE A 128 1.44 3.65 13.02
CA PHE A 128 0.39 4.02 13.97
C PHE A 128 -0.92 3.28 13.71
N HIS A 129 -1.33 3.14 12.44
CA HIS A 129 -2.51 2.36 12.05
C HIS A 129 -2.40 0.91 12.54
N GLU A 130 -1.23 0.28 12.34
CA GLU A 130 -0.98 -1.08 12.81
C GLU A 130 -1.07 -1.18 14.34
N LYS A 131 -0.48 -0.21 15.06
CA LYS A 131 -0.51 -0.16 16.53
C LYS A 131 -1.93 -0.04 17.08
N VAL A 132 -2.77 0.80 16.47
CA VAL A 132 -4.18 0.96 16.86
C VAL A 132 -4.98 -0.30 16.51
N TRP A 133 -4.76 -0.87 15.34
CA TRP A 133 -5.43 -2.08 14.90
C TRP A 133 -5.18 -3.27 15.83
N LEU A 134 -3.94 -3.42 16.31
CA LEU A 134 -3.57 -4.47 17.26
C LEU A 134 -4.30 -4.30 18.61
N ARG A 135 -4.45 -3.07 19.11
CA ARG A 135 -5.20 -2.78 20.34
C ARG A 135 -6.66 -3.19 20.23
N HIS A 136 -7.33 -2.84 19.13
CA HIS A 136 -8.73 -3.23 18.90
C HIS A 136 -8.90 -4.71 18.56
N SER A 137 -7.92 -5.32 17.88
CA SER A 137 -7.95 -6.75 17.55
C SER A 137 -7.82 -7.62 18.80
N ALA A 138 -6.95 -7.24 19.75
CA ALA A 138 -6.74 -7.98 21.00
C ALA A 138 -8.01 -7.98 21.88
N ALA A 139 -8.70 -6.85 21.99
CA ALA A 139 -9.95 -6.73 22.75
C ALA A 139 -11.11 -7.54 22.15
N LYS A 140 -11.12 -7.74 20.82
CA LYS A 140 -12.18 -8.49 20.13
C LYS A 140 -11.95 -10.01 20.17
N GLN A 141 -10.69 -10.44 20.17
CA GLN A 141 -10.32 -11.85 20.19
C GLN A 141 -10.62 -12.52 21.56
N THR A 142 -10.50 -11.76 22.66
CA THR A 142 -10.89 -12.22 24.00
C THR A 142 -12.41 -12.38 24.14
N LEU A 143 -13.20 -11.47 23.58
CA LEU A 143 -14.67 -11.57 23.54
C LEU A 143 -15.16 -12.78 22.75
N ASP A 144 -14.61 -13.01 21.55
CA ASP A 144 -15.01 -14.15 20.70
C ASP A 144 -14.64 -15.50 21.35
N SER A 145 -13.51 -15.56 22.07
CA SER A 145 -13.06 -16.76 22.79
C SER A 145 -14.00 -17.07 23.97
N HIS A 146 -14.44 -16.06 24.72
CA HIS A 146 -15.36 -16.22 25.84
C HIS A 146 -16.77 -16.64 25.38
N SER A 147 -17.28 -16.07 24.29
CA SER A 147 -18.56 -16.49 23.70
C SER A 147 -18.53 -17.89 23.10
N PHE A 148 -17.37 -18.34 22.60
CA PHE A 148 -17.19 -19.72 22.12
C PHE A 148 -17.18 -20.74 23.27
N CYS A 149 -16.56 -20.41 24.41
CA CYS A 149 -16.57 -21.28 25.60
C CYS A 149 -17.93 -21.37 26.31
N LEU A 150 -18.77 -20.34 26.21
CA LEU A 150 -20.09 -20.30 26.85
C LEU A 150 -21.21 -20.95 26.04
N HIS A 151 -20.92 -21.41 24.81
CA HIS A 151 -21.87 -22.16 23.99
C HIS A 151 -21.27 -23.52 23.58
N PRO A 152 -20.96 -24.43 24.53
CA PRO A 152 -20.72 -25.81 24.18
C PRO A 152 -22.04 -26.36 23.66
N THR A 153 -22.15 -26.54 22.35
CA THR A 153 -23.27 -27.26 21.76
C THR A 153 -23.23 -28.70 22.29
N VAL A 154 -24.22 -29.03 23.12
CA VAL A 154 -24.76 -30.40 23.22
C VAL A 154 -25.19 -30.86 21.84
#